data_AF-A0A6G8C8W3-F1
#
_entry.id   AF-A0A6G8C8W3-F1
#
_cell.length_a   1.000
_cell.length_b   1.000
_cell.length_c   1.000
_cell.angle_alpha   90.00
_cell.angle_beta   90.00
_cell.angle_gamma   90.00
#
_symmetry.space_group_name_H-M   'P 1'
#
loop_
_entity.id
_entity.type
_entity.pdbx_description
1 polymer ?
#
loop_
_entity_poly.entity_id
_entity_poly.type
_entity_poly.pdbx_seq_one_letter_code
_entity_poly.pdbx_strand_id
1 'polypeptide(L)'
;MACCTFNSFPLYFHPMKSLQLLLFLVCGSLLGCSASATNSTPLATPTPAILVFYKTAGFKHESIPVGRAAIQKLGQENGIKVDTTVNASAFTVDNLKQYDAVVFLSTTQDVLNDAQQAAFEQYIRSGKGFVGIHAATDTEYGWPWYNRLVGAYFSSHPAIQPAIIRVTNKTHSATSFLPDAWPRTDEWYNFKNIQPTITVLATLDESSYSGGTNGATHPIAWHHEFDGGRAFYTAGGHTNESYQEPLFLRHLLGGIQYAIGKRK
;
A
#
# COMPACT_ATOMS: atom_id res chain seq x y z
N MET A 1 -26.47 -46.23 41.69
CA MET A 1 -27.29 -45.60 42.76
C MET A 1 -27.20 -44.10 42.52
N ALA A 2 -28.20 -43.51 41.86
CA ALA A 2 -29.40 -42.88 42.47
C ALA A 2 -29.04 -41.51 43.06
N CYS A 3 -29.73 -40.39 42.85
CA CYS A 3 -30.97 -40.05 42.16
C CYS A 3 -31.04 -38.49 42.07
N CYS A 4 -31.93 -37.99 41.22
CA CYS A 4 -32.54 -36.66 41.03
C CYS A 4 -32.54 -35.69 42.24
N THR A 5 -32.63 -34.36 42.09
CA THR A 5 -33.85 -33.65 41.63
C THR A 5 -33.64 -32.19 41.19
N PHE A 6 -34.52 -31.80 40.27
CA PHE A 6 -34.84 -30.44 39.79
C PHE A 6 -35.46 -29.55 40.88
N ASN A 7 -35.32 -28.23 40.74
CA ASN A 7 -36.25 -27.31 41.37
C ASN A 7 -36.70 -26.20 40.39
N SER A 8 -38.01 -25.99 40.38
CA SER A 8 -38.79 -25.21 39.42
C SER A 8 -39.01 -23.78 39.90
N PHE A 9 -39.06 -22.81 38.98
CA PHE A 9 -39.59 -21.47 39.25
C PHE A 9 -40.93 -21.28 38.49
N PRO A 10 -42.00 -20.79 39.15
CA PRO A 10 -43.30 -20.64 38.52
C PRO A 10 -43.46 -19.30 37.78
N LEU A 11 -44.18 -19.37 36.66
CA LEU A 11 -44.72 -18.25 35.88
C LEU A 11 -45.90 -17.61 36.63
N TYR A 12 -45.87 -16.28 36.81
CA TYR A 12 -47.04 -15.51 37.26
C TYR A 12 -47.61 -14.70 36.10
N PHE A 13 -48.79 -15.12 35.64
CA PHE A 13 -49.74 -14.31 34.89
C PHE A 13 -50.42 -13.31 35.84
N HIS A 14 -50.62 -12.06 35.38
CA HIS A 14 -51.63 -11.16 35.95
C HIS A 14 -52.42 -10.52 34.79
N PRO A 15 -53.77 -10.56 34.83
CA PRO A 15 -54.62 -10.00 33.80
C PRO A 15 -54.98 -8.52 34.05
N MET A 16 -55.43 -7.94 32.93
CA MET A 16 -55.90 -6.57 32.70
C MET A 16 -56.83 -5.99 33.77
N LYS A 17 -56.60 -4.72 34.11
CA LYS A 17 -57.61 -3.82 34.67
C LYS A 17 -57.78 -2.62 33.74
N SER A 18 -59.01 -2.46 33.27
CA SER A 18 -59.53 -1.29 32.58
C SER A 18 -59.60 -0.10 33.53
N LEU A 19 -59.19 1.09 33.08
CA LEU A 19 -59.69 2.34 33.67
C LEU A 19 -59.58 3.54 32.71
N GLN A 20 -60.76 3.91 32.21
CA GLN A 20 -61.29 5.26 31.99
C GLN A 20 -60.46 6.29 31.19
N LEU A 21 -61.04 6.56 30.03
CA LEU A 21 -60.91 7.72 29.15
C LEU A 21 -61.07 9.05 29.91
N LEU A 22 -60.04 9.90 29.92
CA LEU A 22 -60.18 11.34 30.15
C LEU A 22 -59.71 12.09 28.90
N LEU A 23 -60.66 12.70 28.20
CA LEU A 23 -60.41 13.69 27.15
C LEU A 23 -59.83 14.96 27.81
N PHE A 24 -58.58 15.29 27.52
CA PHE A 24 -58.07 16.66 27.63
C PHE A 24 -57.79 17.20 26.25
N LEU A 25 -58.68 18.08 25.79
CA LEU A 25 -58.55 18.86 24.57
C LEU A 25 -57.55 20.00 24.86
N VAL A 26 -56.26 19.77 24.64
CA VAL A 26 -55.25 20.83 24.69
C VAL A 26 -55.09 21.38 23.27
N CYS A 27 -55.70 22.55 23.04
CA CYS A 27 -55.50 23.37 21.85
C CYS A 27 -54.10 24.01 21.94
N GLY A 28 -53.09 23.30 21.45
CA GLY A 28 -51.71 23.79 21.33
C GLY A 28 -51.48 24.35 19.92
N SER A 29 -51.33 25.66 19.83
CA SER A 29 -50.95 26.39 18.62
C SER A 29 -49.57 25.93 18.12
N LEU A 30 -49.55 25.22 16.99
CA LEU A 30 -48.34 24.84 16.26
C LEU A 30 -47.71 26.07 15.60
N LEU A 31 -46.85 26.78 16.33
CA LEU A 31 -45.87 27.68 15.73
C LEU A 31 -44.76 26.82 15.12
N GLY A 32 -44.91 26.52 13.83
CA GLY A 32 -43.90 25.83 13.03
C GLY A 32 -42.62 26.66 12.94
N CYS A 33 -41.65 26.36 13.79
CA CYS A 33 -40.26 26.67 13.52
C CYS A 33 -39.77 25.73 12.41
N SER A 34 -39.88 26.16 11.16
CA SER A 34 -39.18 25.53 10.04
C SER A 34 -37.68 25.74 10.25
N ALA A 35 -37.04 24.84 10.98
CA ALA A 35 -35.61 24.69 10.95
C ALA A 35 -35.26 24.23 9.53
N SER A 36 -34.80 25.16 8.69
CA SER A 36 -34.20 24.83 7.41
C SER A 36 -32.99 23.95 7.67
N ALA A 37 -33.16 22.64 7.56
CA ALA A 37 -32.06 21.70 7.48
C ALA A 37 -31.26 22.06 6.24
N THR A 38 -30.15 22.77 6.42
CA THR A 38 -29.15 22.96 5.38
C THR A 38 -28.57 21.58 5.09
N ASN A 39 -29.08 20.93 4.04
CA ASN A 39 -28.50 19.74 3.44
C ASN A 39 -27.09 20.09 2.97
N SER A 40 -26.13 19.94 3.89
CA SER A 40 -24.71 20.05 3.59
C SER A 40 -24.39 18.82 2.75
N THR A 41 -24.32 19.00 1.43
CA THR A 41 -23.85 17.93 0.54
C THR A 41 -22.47 17.51 1.01
N PRO A 42 -22.24 16.23 1.38
CA PRO A 42 -20.91 15.80 1.78
C PRO A 42 -19.95 16.12 0.64
N LEU A 43 -18.87 16.86 0.91
CA LEU A 43 -17.83 17.07 -0.08
C LEU A 43 -17.35 15.68 -0.53
N ALA A 44 -17.47 15.39 -1.83
CA ALA A 44 -16.94 14.14 -2.37
C ALA A 44 -15.46 14.05 -1.97
N THR A 45 -15.06 12.93 -1.37
CA THR A 45 -13.65 12.72 -1.05
C THR A 45 -12.88 12.70 -2.38
N PRO A 46 -11.81 13.51 -2.52
CA PRO A 46 -11.03 13.52 -3.74
C PRO A 46 -10.55 12.11 -4.10
N THR A 47 -10.71 11.72 -5.36
CA THR A 47 -10.19 10.45 -5.88
C THR A 47 -8.68 10.41 -5.73
N PRO A 48 -8.09 9.42 -5.03
CA PRO A 48 -6.64 9.32 -4.92
C PRO A 48 -5.98 9.18 -6.30
N ALA A 49 -4.79 9.75 -6.46
CA ALA A 49 -4.07 9.69 -7.73
C ALA A 49 -2.61 9.26 -7.54
N ILE A 50 -2.08 8.47 -8.47
CA ILE A 50 -0.66 8.09 -8.50
C ILE A 50 -0.04 8.35 -9.87
N LEU A 51 1.27 8.61 -9.86
CA LEU A 51 2.10 8.69 -11.05
C LEU A 51 3.03 7.48 -11.10
N VAL A 52 2.88 6.64 -12.12
CA VAL A 52 3.82 5.53 -12.40
C VAL A 52 4.93 6.03 -13.32
N PHE A 53 6.12 6.20 -12.75
CA PHE A 53 7.35 6.54 -13.44
C PHE A 53 8.17 5.28 -13.74
N TYR A 54 8.58 5.13 -14.99
CA TYR A 54 9.25 3.91 -15.47
C TYR A 54 10.37 4.22 -16.47
N LYS A 55 11.03 5.38 -16.30
CA LYS A 55 12.23 5.72 -17.09
C LYS A 55 13.38 4.82 -16.67
N THR A 56 14.14 4.34 -17.65
CA THR A 56 15.37 3.58 -17.43
C THR A 56 16.53 4.30 -18.12
N ALA A 57 17.68 4.38 -17.46
CA ALA A 57 18.95 4.80 -18.02
C ALA A 57 19.98 3.65 -18.05
N GLY A 58 19.62 2.46 -17.56
CA GLY A 58 20.35 1.20 -17.71
C GLY A 58 19.48 0.11 -18.31
N PHE A 59 19.47 -1.07 -17.69
CA PHE A 59 18.66 -2.20 -18.15
C PHE A 59 17.17 -1.84 -18.17
N LYS A 60 16.46 -2.33 -19.18
CA LYS A 60 15.02 -2.14 -19.35
C LYS A 60 14.32 -3.49 -19.26
N HIS A 61 13.54 -3.67 -18.20
CA HIS A 61 12.79 -4.90 -17.98
C HIS A 61 11.63 -5.03 -18.96
N GLU A 62 11.52 -6.21 -19.58
CA GLU A 62 10.41 -6.57 -20.47
C GLU A 62 9.05 -6.57 -19.75
N SER A 63 9.04 -6.66 -18.42
CA SER A 63 7.82 -6.62 -17.61
C SER A 63 7.21 -5.24 -17.43
N ILE A 64 7.92 -4.16 -17.76
CA ILE A 64 7.43 -2.79 -17.56
C ILE A 64 6.05 -2.55 -18.23
N PRO A 65 5.80 -2.92 -19.50
CA PRO A 65 4.48 -2.76 -20.10
C PRO A 65 3.38 -3.53 -19.37
N VAL A 66 3.66 -4.77 -18.94
CA VAL A 66 2.69 -5.62 -18.22
C VAL A 66 2.41 -5.05 -16.82
N GLY A 67 3.45 -4.63 -16.11
CA GLY A 67 3.34 -4.01 -14.78
C GLY A 67 2.57 -2.70 -14.81
N ARG A 68 2.80 -1.85 -15.83
CA ARG A 68 2.00 -0.62 -16.02
C ARG A 68 0.53 -0.93 -16.21
N ALA A 69 0.21 -1.85 -17.11
CA ALA A 69 -1.18 -2.25 -17.37
C ALA A 69 -1.85 -2.84 -16.12
N ALA A 70 -1.12 -3.67 -15.35
CA ALA A 70 -1.59 -4.23 -14.10
C ALA A 70 -1.88 -3.15 -13.05
N ILE A 71 -0.98 -2.17 -12.86
CA ILE A 71 -1.20 -1.07 -11.90
C ILE A 71 -2.37 -0.18 -12.34
N GLN A 72 -2.51 0.11 -13.64
CA GLN A 72 -3.66 0.85 -14.16
C GLN A 72 -4.98 0.11 -13.90
N LYS A 73 -5.00 -1.21 -14.14
CA LYS A 73 -6.17 -2.05 -13.84
C LYS A 73 -6.51 -2.05 -12.34
N LEU A 74 -5.50 -2.23 -11.48
CA LEU A 74 -5.68 -2.12 -10.02
C LEU A 74 -6.26 -0.76 -9.64
N GLY A 75 -5.79 0.32 -10.25
CA GLY A 75 -6.32 1.65 -10.00
C GLY A 75 -7.78 1.80 -10.41
N GLN A 76 -8.16 1.32 -11.61
CA GLN A 76 -9.55 1.32 -12.07
C GLN A 76 -10.47 0.54 -11.14
N GLU A 77 -10.04 -0.64 -10.70
CA GLU A 77 -10.83 -1.52 -9.81
C GLU A 77 -10.96 -0.97 -8.37
N ASN A 78 -10.08 -0.05 -7.96
CA ASN A 78 -10.02 0.46 -6.58
C ASN A 78 -10.20 1.98 -6.47
N GLY A 79 -10.68 2.64 -7.53
CA GLY A 79 -10.96 4.07 -7.52
C GLY A 79 -9.72 4.94 -7.32
N ILE A 80 -8.58 4.54 -7.89
CA ILE A 80 -7.32 5.31 -7.90
C ILE A 80 -7.05 5.74 -9.34
N LYS A 81 -6.87 7.05 -9.57
CA LYS A 81 -6.39 7.57 -10.85
C LYS A 81 -4.93 7.18 -11.04
N VAL A 82 -4.58 6.61 -12.19
CA VAL A 82 -3.21 6.17 -12.50
C VAL A 82 -2.74 6.83 -13.78
N ASP A 83 -1.82 7.78 -13.65
CA ASP A 83 -1.07 8.34 -14.78
C ASP A 83 0.26 7.60 -14.92
N THR A 84 0.82 7.50 -16.13
CA THR A 84 2.11 6.82 -16.35
C THR A 84 3.01 7.67 -17.23
N THR A 85 4.32 7.73 -16.94
CA THR A 85 5.28 8.49 -17.76
C THR A 85 6.70 7.91 -17.71
N VAL A 86 7.45 8.12 -18.80
CA VAL A 86 8.94 8.02 -18.82
C VAL A 86 9.60 9.40 -18.78
N ASN A 87 8.82 10.47 -18.89
CA ASN A 87 9.36 11.82 -19.02
C ASN A 87 9.68 12.40 -17.65
N ALA A 88 10.98 12.51 -17.34
CA ALA A 88 11.48 13.09 -16.09
C ALA A 88 11.06 14.56 -15.90
N SER A 89 10.71 15.29 -16.98
CA SER A 89 10.17 16.65 -16.88
C SER A 89 8.82 16.72 -16.15
N ALA A 90 8.18 15.59 -15.86
CA ALA A 90 7.02 15.52 -14.97
C ALA A 90 7.38 15.77 -13.48
N PHE A 91 8.66 15.68 -13.10
CA PHE A 91 9.13 15.90 -11.72
C PHE A 91 9.31 17.40 -11.45
N THR A 92 8.18 18.10 -11.40
CA THR A 92 8.09 19.49 -10.95
C THR A 92 7.20 19.56 -9.73
N VAL A 93 7.44 20.55 -8.88
CA VAL A 93 6.66 20.78 -7.66
C VAL A 93 5.17 20.91 -7.97
N ASP A 94 4.81 21.63 -9.04
CA ASP A 94 3.40 21.83 -9.41
C ASP A 94 2.75 20.58 -9.96
N ASN A 95 3.44 19.83 -10.83
CA ASN A 95 2.88 18.60 -11.37
C ASN A 95 2.74 17.51 -10.30
N LEU A 96 3.70 17.39 -9.38
CA LEU A 96 3.68 16.31 -8.37
C LEU A 96 2.60 16.50 -7.30
N LYS A 97 2.17 17.74 -6.98
CA LYS A 97 1.14 18.03 -5.97
C LYS A 97 -0.19 17.30 -6.18
N GLN A 98 -0.52 16.98 -7.43
CA GLN A 98 -1.78 16.30 -7.77
C GLN A 98 -1.78 14.80 -7.42
N TYR A 99 -0.62 14.21 -7.13
CA TYR A 99 -0.47 12.78 -6.86
C TYR A 99 -0.27 12.52 -5.36
N ASP A 100 -0.95 11.51 -4.85
CA ASP A 100 -0.81 11.02 -3.47
C ASP A 100 0.38 10.09 -3.29
N ALA A 101 0.78 9.37 -4.34
CA ALA A 101 2.04 8.64 -4.37
C ALA A 101 2.69 8.64 -5.78
N VAL A 102 4.01 8.52 -5.81
CA VAL A 102 4.78 8.24 -7.02
C VAL A 102 5.30 6.81 -6.95
N VAL A 103 5.07 6.04 -8.02
CA VAL A 103 5.54 4.66 -8.18
C VAL A 103 6.73 4.66 -9.12
N PHE A 104 7.88 4.17 -8.68
CA PHE A 104 9.01 3.83 -9.54
C PHE A 104 8.89 2.35 -9.93
N LEU A 105 8.49 2.11 -11.17
CA LEU A 105 8.32 0.77 -11.72
C LEU A 105 9.56 0.39 -12.53
N SER A 106 10.45 -0.37 -11.90
CA SER A 106 11.69 -0.87 -12.51
C SER A 106 12.50 0.21 -13.22
N THR A 107 12.62 1.39 -12.61
CA THR A 107 13.59 2.40 -13.04
C THR A 107 15.01 1.86 -12.90
N THR A 108 15.98 2.37 -13.66
CA THR A 108 17.38 1.96 -13.54
C THR A 108 18.32 3.13 -13.79
N GLN A 109 19.44 3.15 -13.07
CA GLN A 109 20.51 4.15 -13.12
C GLN A 109 20.02 5.57 -12.75
N ASP A 110 20.67 6.61 -13.30
CA ASP A 110 20.39 8.02 -13.01
C ASP A 110 19.28 8.54 -13.95
N VAL A 111 18.12 8.88 -13.38
CA VAL A 111 16.89 9.17 -14.13
C VAL A 111 16.37 10.57 -13.90
N LEU A 112 16.77 11.24 -12.81
CA LEU A 112 16.40 12.59 -12.41
C LEU A 112 17.63 13.49 -12.23
N ASN A 113 17.59 14.69 -12.82
CA ASN A 113 18.60 15.71 -12.54
C ASN A 113 18.37 16.43 -11.20
N ASP A 114 19.33 17.25 -10.75
CA ASP A 114 19.28 17.97 -9.47
C ASP A 114 17.97 18.73 -9.21
N ALA A 115 17.41 19.41 -10.22
CA ALA A 115 16.16 20.15 -10.07
C ALA A 115 14.96 19.22 -9.85
N GLN A 116 14.94 18.09 -10.55
CA GLN A 116 13.91 17.05 -10.43
C GLN A 116 14.04 16.29 -9.09
N GLN A 117 15.27 16.02 -8.66
CA GLN A 117 15.57 15.46 -7.34
C GLN A 117 15.05 16.40 -6.24
N ALA A 118 15.37 17.69 -6.30
CA ALA A 118 14.90 18.68 -5.33
C ALA A 118 13.36 18.77 -5.28
N ALA A 119 12.69 18.75 -6.45
CA ALA A 119 11.23 18.71 -6.52
C ALA A 119 10.66 17.44 -5.86
N PHE A 120 11.32 16.30 -6.04
CA PHE A 120 10.90 15.03 -5.45
C PHE A 120 11.13 14.98 -3.94
N GLU A 121 12.22 15.56 -3.42
CA GLU A 121 12.39 15.71 -1.96
C GLU A 121 11.27 16.56 -1.36
N GLN A 122 10.93 17.69 -1.98
CA GLN A 122 9.85 18.55 -1.51
C GLN A 122 8.50 17.81 -1.54
N TYR A 123 8.27 17.00 -2.58
CA TYR A 123 7.09 16.16 -2.69
C TYR A 123 6.97 15.19 -1.50
N ILE A 124 8.03 14.44 -1.18
CA ILE A 124 8.03 13.51 -0.04
C ILE A 124 7.88 14.28 1.30
N ARG A 125 8.59 15.41 1.47
CA ARG A 125 8.47 16.30 2.65
C ARG A 125 7.08 16.85 2.87
N SER A 126 6.27 16.96 1.82
CA SER A 126 4.87 17.38 1.93
C SER A 126 3.93 16.28 2.44
N GLY A 127 4.47 15.10 2.76
CA GLY A 127 3.71 13.96 3.31
C GLY A 127 3.17 13.01 2.25
N LYS A 128 3.68 13.08 1.02
CA LYS A 128 3.25 12.23 -0.08
C LYS A 128 4.03 10.91 -0.13
N GLY A 129 3.47 9.93 -0.84
CA GLY A 129 3.93 8.56 -0.85
C GLY A 129 4.95 8.22 -1.94
N PHE A 130 5.74 7.18 -1.67
CA PHE A 130 6.63 6.54 -2.63
C PHE A 130 6.39 5.03 -2.65
N VAL A 131 6.42 4.44 -3.84
CA VAL A 131 6.45 3.00 -4.05
C VAL A 131 7.59 2.65 -4.98
N GLY A 132 8.53 1.82 -4.55
CA GLY A 132 9.54 1.22 -5.41
C GLY A 132 9.20 -0.22 -5.76
N ILE A 133 9.29 -0.58 -7.04
CA ILE A 133 9.06 -1.95 -7.52
C ILE A 133 10.31 -2.44 -8.22
N HIS A 134 10.76 -3.63 -7.84
CA HIS A 134 11.88 -4.36 -8.43
C HIS A 134 13.13 -3.47 -8.57
N ALA A 135 13.47 -3.06 -9.79
CA ALA A 135 14.69 -2.32 -10.09
C ALA A 135 14.73 -0.87 -9.60
N ALA A 136 13.68 -0.38 -8.93
CA ALA A 136 13.74 0.90 -8.21
C ALA A 136 14.94 1.00 -7.23
N THR A 137 15.51 -0.10 -6.75
CA THR A 137 16.75 -0.08 -5.95
C THR A 137 18.04 -0.01 -6.78
N ASP A 138 17.97 -0.27 -8.09
CA ASP A 138 19.04 -0.04 -9.09
C ASP A 138 18.98 1.38 -9.66
N THR A 139 18.62 2.37 -8.85
CA THR A 139 18.30 3.74 -9.31
C THR A 139 18.98 4.78 -8.40
N GLU A 140 19.44 5.90 -8.98
CA GLU A 140 19.94 7.10 -8.26
C GLU A 140 21.05 6.82 -7.21
N TYR A 141 22.07 6.02 -7.58
CA TYR A 141 23.20 5.69 -6.69
C TYR A 141 24.00 6.90 -6.20
N GLY A 142 24.04 7.98 -7.00
CA GLY A 142 24.74 9.22 -6.68
C GLY A 142 24.00 10.13 -5.70
N TRP A 143 22.78 9.75 -5.30
CA TRP A 143 21.88 10.55 -4.48
C TRP A 143 21.55 9.82 -3.17
N PRO A 144 22.37 9.97 -2.10
CA PRO A 144 22.19 9.23 -0.84
C PRO A 144 20.83 9.44 -0.17
N TRP A 145 20.16 10.56 -0.45
CA TRP A 145 18.79 10.78 0.02
C TRP A 145 17.83 9.75 -0.58
N TYR A 146 17.99 9.39 -1.85
CA TYR A 146 17.20 8.34 -2.49
C TYR A 146 17.42 6.98 -1.84
N ASN A 147 18.65 6.61 -1.50
CA ASN A 147 18.91 5.35 -0.75
C ASN A 147 18.07 5.28 0.53
N ARG A 148 17.95 6.41 1.24
CA ARG A 148 17.16 6.46 2.48
C ARG A 148 15.66 6.33 2.22
N LEU A 149 15.17 6.89 1.11
CA LEU A 149 13.78 6.74 0.67
C LEU A 149 13.45 5.32 0.20
N VAL A 150 14.24 4.76 -0.73
CA VAL A 150 13.98 3.44 -1.30
C VAL A 150 14.32 2.33 -0.29
N GLY A 151 15.27 2.57 0.62
CA GLY A 151 15.59 1.73 1.76
C GLY A 151 16.79 0.79 1.58
N ALA A 152 17.25 0.56 0.36
CA ALA A 152 18.48 -0.15 0.06
C ALA A 152 18.90 0.09 -1.40
N TYR A 153 20.14 -0.21 -1.75
CA TYR A 153 20.59 -0.25 -3.14
C TYR A 153 20.73 -1.68 -3.66
N PHE A 154 20.46 -1.86 -4.94
CA PHE A 154 20.79 -3.08 -5.66
C PHE A 154 22.29 -3.37 -5.60
N SER A 155 22.65 -4.64 -5.46
CA SER A 155 24.02 -5.13 -5.47
C SER A 155 24.27 -6.12 -6.60
N SER A 156 23.42 -7.15 -6.71
CA SER A 156 23.53 -8.22 -7.71
C SER A 156 22.24 -9.03 -7.75
N HIS A 157 22.10 -9.96 -8.67
CA HIS A 157 21.06 -11.00 -8.66
C HIS A 157 21.57 -12.29 -9.30
N PRO A 158 21.03 -13.46 -8.95
CA PRO A 158 21.23 -14.68 -9.72
C PRO A 158 20.26 -14.73 -10.92
N ALA A 159 20.25 -15.85 -11.65
CA ALA A 159 19.23 -16.11 -12.65
C ALA A 159 17.83 -16.22 -12.01
N ILE A 160 16.79 -15.93 -12.81
CA ILE A 160 15.40 -16.18 -12.45
C ILE A 160 15.24 -17.64 -12.02
N GLN A 161 14.69 -17.86 -10.82
CA GLN A 161 14.54 -19.20 -10.25
C GLN A 161 13.44 -19.18 -9.18
N PRO A 162 12.86 -20.35 -8.82
CA PRO A 162 11.94 -20.41 -7.69
C PRO A 162 12.66 -20.12 -6.37
N ALA A 163 11.96 -19.48 -5.44
CA ALA A 163 12.38 -19.28 -4.05
C ALA A 163 11.16 -19.20 -3.14
N ILE A 164 11.40 -19.33 -1.83
CA ILE A 164 10.38 -19.16 -0.80
C ILE A 164 10.56 -17.78 -0.16
N ILE A 165 9.51 -16.95 -0.23
CA ILE A 165 9.40 -15.73 0.55
C ILE A 165 8.78 -16.07 1.90
N ARG A 166 9.41 -15.65 3.00
CA ARG A 166 8.89 -15.77 4.37
C ARG A 166 8.24 -14.46 4.78
N VAL A 167 6.94 -14.48 5.06
CA VAL A 167 6.21 -13.26 5.45
C VAL A 167 6.36 -13.04 6.95
N THR A 168 7.13 -12.02 7.33
CA THR A 168 7.48 -11.74 8.73
C THR A 168 6.48 -10.81 9.41
N ASN A 169 5.76 -9.98 8.65
CA ASN A 169 4.72 -9.08 9.17
C ASN A 169 3.35 -9.44 8.59
N LYS A 170 2.42 -9.87 9.44
CA LYS A 170 1.05 -10.27 9.07
C LYS A 170 -0.02 -9.19 9.32
N THR A 171 0.40 -7.99 9.69
CA THR A 171 -0.51 -6.86 10.01
C THR A 171 -0.57 -5.80 8.93
N HIS A 172 0.46 -5.68 8.09
CA HIS A 172 0.53 -4.68 7.04
C HIS A 172 -0.42 -4.99 5.88
N SER A 173 -1.03 -3.96 5.26
CA SER A 173 -1.99 -4.12 4.15
C SER A 173 -1.43 -4.89 2.95
N ALA A 174 -0.13 -4.76 2.70
CA ALA A 174 0.57 -5.47 1.63
C ALA A 174 0.81 -6.96 1.91
N THR A 175 0.73 -7.44 3.15
CA THR A 175 1.21 -8.80 3.52
C THR A 175 0.28 -9.59 4.43
N SER A 176 -0.75 -8.97 5.02
CA SER A 176 -1.67 -9.63 5.95
C SER A 176 -2.38 -10.85 5.36
N PHE A 177 -2.66 -10.82 4.06
CA PHE A 177 -3.35 -11.88 3.33
C PHE A 177 -2.43 -12.95 2.71
N LEU A 178 -1.11 -12.74 2.68
CA LEU A 178 -0.17 -13.70 2.09
C LEU A 178 -0.05 -14.96 2.96
N PRO A 179 0.34 -16.12 2.43
CA PRO A 179 0.72 -17.24 3.28
C PRO A 179 2.03 -16.95 4.02
N ASP A 180 2.32 -17.67 5.11
CA ASP A 180 3.57 -17.50 5.87
C ASP A 180 4.81 -17.88 5.03
N ALA A 181 4.66 -18.91 4.19
CA ALA A 181 5.61 -19.29 3.16
C ALA A 181 4.96 -19.08 1.79
N TRP A 182 5.53 -18.18 1.01
CA TRP A 182 5.02 -17.80 -0.30
C TRP A 182 6.02 -18.21 -1.39
N PRO A 183 5.85 -19.39 -2.02
CA PRO A 183 6.70 -19.82 -3.11
C PRO A 183 6.41 -19.01 -4.37
N ARG A 184 7.46 -18.50 -5.01
CA ARG A 184 7.37 -17.70 -6.24
C ARG A 184 8.58 -17.95 -7.13
N THR A 185 8.47 -17.57 -8.40
CA THR A 185 9.58 -17.53 -9.36
C THR A 185 9.74 -16.11 -9.88
N ASP A 186 10.91 -15.53 -9.68
CA ASP A 186 11.24 -14.15 -10.07
C ASP A 186 12.78 -13.99 -10.14
N GLU A 187 13.26 -12.78 -10.43
CA GLU A 187 14.68 -12.41 -10.28
C GLU A 187 14.93 -11.82 -8.88
N TRP A 188 15.80 -12.45 -8.10
CA TRP A 188 15.98 -12.12 -6.68
C TRP A 188 17.16 -11.18 -6.43
N TYR A 189 16.86 -9.95 -6.02
CA TYR A 189 17.90 -8.94 -5.80
C TYR A 189 18.61 -9.14 -4.46
N ASN A 190 19.93 -9.12 -4.51
CA ASN A 190 20.79 -8.88 -3.35
C ASN A 190 20.96 -7.37 -3.17
N PHE A 191 21.03 -6.95 -1.91
CA PHE A 191 21.05 -5.54 -1.53
C PHE A 191 22.33 -5.14 -0.80
N LYS A 192 22.73 -3.88 -0.97
CA LYS A 192 23.77 -3.20 -0.21
C LYS A 192 23.21 -1.91 0.38
N ASN A 193 23.92 -1.35 1.37
CA ASN A 193 23.55 -0.09 2.03
C ASN A 193 22.09 -0.07 2.54
N ILE A 194 21.63 -1.22 3.06
CA ILE A 194 20.29 -1.41 3.62
C ILE A 194 20.11 -0.45 4.80
N GLN A 195 19.04 0.32 4.79
CA GLN A 195 18.76 1.30 5.84
C GLN A 195 18.24 0.60 7.10
N PRO A 196 18.77 0.92 8.29
CA PRO A 196 18.32 0.30 9.54
C PRO A 196 16.91 0.72 9.95
N THR A 197 16.36 1.76 9.31
CA THR A 197 15.03 2.31 9.58
C THR A 197 13.91 1.60 8.83
N ILE A 198 14.23 0.68 7.90
CA ILE A 198 13.17 -0.07 7.19
C ILE A 198 12.47 -1.03 8.15
N THR A 199 11.17 -1.17 7.99
CA THR A 199 10.38 -2.24 8.61
C THR A 199 10.20 -3.35 7.60
N VAL A 200 10.91 -4.46 7.80
CA VAL A 200 10.85 -5.62 6.91
C VAL A 200 9.48 -6.31 7.02
N LEU A 201 8.83 -6.49 5.89
CA LEU A 201 7.52 -7.16 5.78
C LEU A 201 7.65 -8.63 5.39
N ALA A 202 8.66 -8.94 4.59
CA ALA A 202 8.98 -10.29 4.16
C ALA A 202 10.47 -10.42 3.86
N THR A 203 10.99 -11.62 4.04
CA THR A 203 12.38 -11.99 3.72
C THR A 203 12.43 -13.10 2.68
N LEU A 204 13.53 -13.19 1.96
CA LEU A 204 13.80 -14.29 1.03
C LEU A 204 14.57 -15.41 1.74
N ASP A 205 14.12 -16.65 1.60
CA ASP A 205 14.76 -17.81 2.21
C ASP A 205 15.93 -18.28 1.35
N GLU A 206 17.16 -17.85 1.68
CA GLU A 206 18.38 -18.22 0.95
C GLU A 206 18.71 -19.73 0.95
N SER A 207 18.01 -20.55 1.76
CA SER A 207 18.14 -22.02 1.66
C SER A 207 17.30 -22.63 0.53
N SER A 208 16.34 -21.87 -0.02
CA SER A 208 15.40 -22.33 -1.05
C SER A 208 15.83 -22.02 -2.48
N TYR A 209 16.92 -21.27 -2.68
CA TYR A 209 17.45 -20.86 -3.98
C TYR A 209 18.97 -20.66 -3.91
N SER A 210 19.60 -20.36 -5.05
CA SER A 210 21.05 -20.13 -5.14
C SER A 210 21.40 -18.69 -5.49
N GLY A 211 22.50 -18.17 -4.93
CA GLY A 211 23.05 -16.84 -5.26
C GLY A 211 22.64 -15.70 -4.32
N GLY A 212 21.95 -16.00 -3.22
CA GLY A 212 21.72 -15.06 -2.13
C GLY A 212 23.01 -14.65 -1.43
N THR A 213 23.10 -13.38 -1.01
CA THR A 213 24.28 -12.83 -0.31
C THR A 213 23.93 -11.91 0.86
N ASN A 214 22.65 -11.77 1.20
CA ASN A 214 22.19 -10.97 2.33
C ASN A 214 22.05 -11.77 3.63
N GLY A 215 22.11 -13.10 3.55
CA GLY A 215 22.09 -14.00 4.70
C GLY A 215 20.69 -14.21 5.28
N ALA A 216 20.64 -14.54 6.57
CA ALA A 216 19.41 -15.00 7.24
C ALA A 216 18.25 -13.99 7.23
N THR A 217 18.55 -12.70 7.03
CA THR A 217 17.57 -11.61 7.01
C THR A 217 17.53 -10.90 5.67
N HIS A 218 17.63 -11.62 4.55
CA HIS A 218 17.51 -11.07 3.20
C HIS A 218 16.15 -10.37 3.01
N PRO A 219 16.05 -9.02 3.06
CA PRO A 219 14.77 -8.34 2.98
C PRO A 219 14.30 -8.33 1.53
N ILE A 220 13.01 -8.61 1.29
CA ILE A 220 12.44 -8.64 -0.08
C ILE A 220 11.22 -7.74 -0.25
N ALA A 221 10.62 -7.31 0.86
CA ALA A 221 9.62 -6.26 0.89
C ALA A 221 9.70 -5.51 2.23
N TRP A 222 9.54 -4.19 2.19
CA TRP A 222 9.60 -3.35 3.38
C TRP A 222 8.80 -2.07 3.22
N HIS A 223 8.57 -1.40 4.34
CA HIS A 223 8.04 -0.05 4.38
C HIS A 223 8.72 0.77 5.46
N HIS A 224 8.58 2.09 5.40
CA HIS A 224 8.91 3.00 6.50
C HIS A 224 8.25 4.36 6.28
N GLU A 225 8.37 5.24 7.27
CA GLU A 225 8.16 6.68 7.10
C GLU A 225 9.53 7.33 6.87
N PHE A 226 9.63 8.25 5.91
CA PHE A 226 10.89 8.92 5.60
C PHE A 226 10.64 10.34 5.13
N ASP A 227 11.39 11.28 5.73
CA ASP A 227 11.41 12.70 5.40
C ASP A 227 10.00 13.29 5.19
N GLY A 228 9.06 12.95 6.08
CA GLY A 228 7.66 13.39 6.04
C GLY A 228 6.68 12.46 5.32
N GLY A 229 7.14 11.67 4.35
CA GLY A 229 6.32 10.78 3.53
C GLY A 229 6.32 9.31 3.99
N ARG A 230 5.58 8.48 3.24
CA ARG A 230 5.53 7.01 3.42
C ARG A 230 6.17 6.32 2.24
N ALA A 231 7.07 5.38 2.50
CA ALA A 231 7.73 4.59 1.47
C ALA A 231 7.39 3.11 1.61
N PHE A 232 7.07 2.46 0.49
CA PHE A 232 6.94 1.02 0.38
C PHE A 232 7.83 0.51 -0.75
N TYR A 233 8.42 -0.67 -0.56
CA TYR A 233 9.21 -1.33 -1.59
C TYR A 233 8.91 -2.83 -1.64
N THR A 234 8.93 -3.38 -2.86
CA THR A 234 8.97 -4.83 -3.11
C THR A 234 9.99 -5.15 -4.18
N ALA A 235 10.79 -6.19 -3.97
CA ALA A 235 11.81 -6.61 -4.93
C ALA A 235 11.27 -7.47 -6.08
N GLY A 236 10.04 -7.98 -5.95
CA GLY A 236 9.40 -8.76 -7.02
C GLY A 236 8.96 -7.87 -8.19
N GLY A 237 8.66 -8.49 -9.33
CA GLY A 237 8.17 -7.81 -10.53
C GLY A 237 9.14 -7.80 -11.72
N HIS A 238 10.18 -8.63 -11.72
CA HIS A 238 11.02 -8.79 -12.91
C HIS A 238 10.25 -9.45 -14.05
N THR A 239 9.46 -10.47 -13.73
CA THR A 239 8.81 -11.35 -14.71
C THR A 239 7.44 -10.81 -15.14
N ASN A 240 7.01 -11.17 -16.35
CA ASN A 240 5.64 -10.89 -16.82
C ASN A 240 4.60 -11.65 -15.99
N GLU A 241 4.97 -12.84 -15.53
CA GLU A 241 4.16 -13.76 -14.73
C GLU A 241 3.81 -13.15 -13.37
N SER A 242 4.74 -12.40 -12.75
CA SER A 242 4.49 -11.70 -11.49
C SER A 242 3.21 -10.87 -11.53
N TYR A 243 3.00 -10.13 -12.62
CA TYR A 243 1.83 -9.27 -12.80
C TYR A 243 0.54 -10.01 -13.20
N GLN A 244 0.57 -11.34 -13.23
CA GLN A 244 -0.59 -12.22 -13.39
C GLN A 244 -0.91 -12.98 -12.11
N GLU A 245 0.01 -13.03 -11.14
CA GLU A 245 -0.20 -13.69 -9.85
C GLU A 245 -1.17 -12.89 -8.96
N PRO A 246 -2.32 -13.45 -8.56
CA PRO A 246 -3.30 -12.71 -7.75
C PRO A 246 -2.76 -12.20 -6.42
N LEU A 247 -1.89 -12.98 -5.77
CA LEU A 247 -1.27 -12.59 -4.49
C LEU A 247 -0.27 -11.45 -4.66
N PHE A 248 0.51 -11.42 -5.76
CA PHE A 248 1.44 -10.33 -6.03
C PHE A 248 0.69 -9.04 -6.40
N LEU A 249 -0.36 -9.13 -7.21
CA LEU A 249 -1.22 -7.98 -7.51
C LEU A 249 -1.85 -7.38 -6.25
N ARG A 250 -2.33 -8.22 -5.34
CA ARG A 250 -2.86 -7.77 -4.04
C ARG A 250 -1.76 -7.18 -3.14
N HIS A 251 -0.53 -7.67 -3.24
CA HIS A 251 0.64 -7.14 -2.52
C HIS A 251 1.00 -5.73 -3.00
N LEU A 252 1.04 -5.53 -4.32
CA LEU A 252 1.22 -4.22 -4.94
C LEU A 252 0.13 -3.23 -4.52
N LEU A 253 -1.13 -3.65 -4.60
CA LEU A 253 -2.26 -2.81 -4.18
C LEU A 253 -2.13 -2.39 -2.72
N GLY A 254 -1.84 -3.33 -1.81
CA GLY A 254 -1.68 -3.03 -0.39
C GLY A 254 -0.52 -2.08 -0.11
N GLY A 255 0.57 -2.17 -0.87
CA GLY A 255 1.71 -1.24 -0.81
C GLY A 255 1.37 0.16 -1.34
N ILE A 256 0.66 0.24 -2.47
CA ILE A 256 0.16 1.50 -3.04
C ILE A 256 -0.81 2.18 -2.06
N GLN A 257 -1.73 1.43 -1.47
CA GLN A 257 -2.67 1.97 -0.47
C GLN A 257 -1.97 2.46 0.79
N TYR A 258 -0.90 1.78 1.24
CA TYR A 258 -0.08 2.28 2.33
C TYR A 258 0.58 3.61 1.98
N ALA A 259 1.17 3.72 0.79
CA ALA A 259 1.88 4.93 0.35
C ALA A 259 0.93 6.13 0.17
N ILE A 260 -0.29 5.92 -0.35
CA ILE A 260 -1.33 6.94 -0.49
C ILE A 260 -1.88 7.40 0.88
N GLY A 261 -1.82 6.53 1.90
CA GLY A 261 -2.40 6.80 3.22
C GLY A 261 -1.77 7.99 3.93
N LYS A 262 -2.56 8.74 4.70
CA LYS A 262 -2.07 9.84 5.55
C LYS A 262 -1.44 9.31 6.83
N ARG A 263 -0.48 10.05 7.41
CA ARG A 263 -0.01 9.79 8.79
C ARG A 263 -1.21 9.83 9.75
N LYS A 264 -1.30 8.88 10.67
CA LYS A 264 -2.26 8.94 11.77
C LYS A 264 -1.72 9.84 12.87
#